data_AF-A0A3R8QCE3-F1
#
_entry.id   AF-A0A3R8QCE3-F1
#
_cell.length_a   1.000
_cell.length_b   1.000
_cell.length_c   1.000
_cell.angle_alpha   90.00
_cell.angle_beta   90.00
_cell.angle_gamma   90.00
#
_symmetry.space_group_name_H-M   'P 1'
#
loop_
_entity.id
_entity.type
_entity.pdbx_description
1 polymer ?
#
loop_
_entity_poly.entity_id
_entity_poly.type
_entity_poly.pdbx_seq_one_letter_code
_entity_poly.pdbx_strand_id
1 'polypeptide(L)'
;MDLLRFRSSVLSFIVLCGVPFFSSGAVQTTLEAPSAVLKPDEGVTLSLLLTNDADAPATQTVPAGLGLVARLGLRAEAFTLARVSGEPSLVTIAPKSYARIAYSGALPAGMAGFVVLQDGEGRFGAVALQINHPDKNTDATATSPASTPASAIPAASAIATATATSDSAADPVPAGSSQAPRRSASDLGLMAYEPIYFSVGDGGGLNARFQFSLKYRPFGPGNDRIAGEHWWQDVYFAFTQTSVWDLHSESNPFYDSSYRPSISYGRHEIGPRFLGAAFGYSAGLEHESNGKDGADSRSINTAFLRPELRWGNLDERNWLVTFSPKFYVYLEKDDNEDIAHYRGYGDYALSVEWKNSFKIATTTRIGTHGHASFLIDASYPFNRINDLIPIGWVHGYLHLQFFNGYGETILDYNRRDDTQIRLGFMLVR
;
A
#
# COMPACT_ATOMS: atom_id res chain seq x y z
N MET A 1 20.20 -62.58 -16.60
CA MET A 1 20.23 -61.78 -15.35
C MET A 1 21.28 -60.69 -15.52
N ASP A 2 21.16 -59.88 -16.56
CA ASP A 2 20.15 -58.80 -16.71
C ASP A 2 20.59 -57.59 -15.89
N LEU A 3 20.56 -56.37 -16.37
CA LEU A 3 20.34 -55.81 -17.69
C LEU A 3 20.93 -54.39 -17.59
N LEU A 4 21.55 -53.93 -18.67
CA LEU A 4 21.65 -52.52 -19.07
C LEU A 4 22.43 -51.50 -18.20
N ARG A 5 23.71 -51.35 -18.59
CA ARG A 5 24.35 -50.04 -18.72
C ARG A 5 23.54 -49.18 -19.70
N PHE A 6 22.81 -48.19 -19.21
CA PHE A 6 22.23 -47.16 -20.08
C PHE A 6 23.31 -46.10 -20.39
N ARG A 7 23.91 -46.24 -21.57
CA ARG A 7 24.42 -45.08 -22.33
C ARG A 7 23.18 -44.30 -22.77
N SER A 8 22.99 -43.09 -22.26
CA SER A 8 22.06 -42.14 -22.86
C SER A 8 22.90 -41.01 -23.44
N SER A 9 23.01 -41.03 -24.76
CA SER A 9 23.45 -39.92 -25.58
C SER A 9 22.50 -38.75 -25.36
N VAL A 10 22.91 -37.76 -24.56
CA VAL A 10 22.18 -36.49 -24.51
C VAL A 10 22.55 -35.73 -25.78
N LEU A 11 21.60 -35.76 -26.70
CA LEU A 11 21.54 -34.95 -27.89
C LEU A 11 21.69 -33.47 -27.49
N SER A 12 22.79 -32.85 -27.90
CA SER A 12 23.00 -31.41 -27.82
C SER A 12 21.93 -30.70 -28.65
N PHE A 13 20.83 -30.28 -28.03
CA PHE A 13 20.02 -29.20 -28.55
C PHE A 13 20.70 -27.89 -28.16
N ILE A 14 21.60 -27.43 -29.04
CA ILE A 14 21.93 -26.01 -29.14
C ILE A 14 20.66 -25.35 -29.68
N VAL A 15 19.76 -24.93 -28.78
CA VAL A 15 18.82 -23.88 -29.12
C VAL A 15 19.66 -22.61 -29.15
N LEU A 16 20.06 -22.25 -30.38
CA LEU A 16 20.56 -20.95 -30.72
C LEU A 16 19.41 -19.96 -30.52
N CYS A 17 19.09 -19.63 -29.25
CA CYS A 17 18.29 -18.46 -28.96
C CYS A 17 19.17 -17.29 -29.37
N GLY A 18 18.89 -16.77 -30.58
CA GLY A 18 19.42 -15.50 -31.02
C GLY A 18 19.26 -14.51 -29.89
N VAL A 19 20.39 -13.97 -29.45
CA VAL A 19 20.44 -12.79 -28.62
C VAL A 19 19.56 -11.76 -29.35
N PRO A 20 18.38 -11.36 -28.85
CA PRO A 20 17.87 -10.08 -29.31
C PRO A 20 18.94 -9.09 -28.84
N PHE A 21 19.59 -8.48 -29.83
CA PHE A 21 20.39 -7.29 -29.61
C PHE A 21 19.66 -6.41 -28.58
N PHE A 22 20.38 -6.03 -27.53
CA PHE A 22 19.94 -4.96 -26.64
C PHE A 22 19.63 -3.75 -27.51
N SER A 23 18.35 -3.52 -27.78
CA SER A 23 17.87 -2.26 -28.30
C SER A 23 17.83 -1.29 -27.13
N SER A 24 18.73 -0.32 -27.17
CA SER A 24 18.79 0.87 -26.35
C SER A 24 17.41 1.52 -26.15
N GLY A 25 17.07 1.86 -24.90
CA GLY A 25 16.10 2.90 -24.54
C GLY A 25 14.63 2.51 -24.68
N ALA A 26 14.07 1.77 -23.71
CA ALA A 26 12.62 1.58 -23.64
C ALA A 26 11.96 2.84 -23.07
N VAL A 27 11.23 3.58 -23.92
CA VAL A 27 10.36 4.68 -23.50
C VAL A 27 9.18 4.10 -22.73
N GLN A 28 8.99 4.52 -21.48
CA GLN A 28 7.85 4.10 -20.67
C GLN A 28 6.59 4.83 -21.15
N THR A 29 5.47 4.10 -21.26
CA THR A 29 4.20 4.66 -21.71
C THR A 29 3.15 4.56 -20.60
N THR A 30 2.43 5.63 -20.30
CA THR A 30 1.41 5.66 -19.23
C THR A 30 0.20 6.48 -19.67
N LEU A 31 -1.00 6.03 -19.33
CA LEU A 31 -2.25 6.72 -19.62
C LEU A 31 -2.59 7.72 -18.50
N GLU A 32 -2.91 8.95 -18.85
CA GLU A 32 -3.26 10.04 -17.94
C GLU A 32 -4.72 10.48 -18.14
N ALA A 33 -5.43 10.65 -17.03
CA ALA A 33 -6.82 11.11 -17.00
C ALA A 33 -6.94 12.60 -17.36
N PRO A 34 -8.07 13.05 -17.92
CA PRO A 34 -8.41 14.45 -17.96
C PRO A 34 -8.59 15.00 -16.54
N SER A 35 -8.21 16.26 -16.35
CA SER A 35 -8.32 16.97 -15.08
C SER A 35 -9.75 17.43 -14.74
N ALA A 36 -10.69 17.32 -15.69
CA ALA A 36 -12.08 17.73 -15.51
C ALA A 36 -13.02 16.53 -15.29
N VAL A 37 -14.04 16.74 -14.44
CA VAL A 37 -15.17 15.80 -14.31
C VAL A 37 -15.94 15.79 -15.61
N LEU A 38 -16.09 14.61 -16.21
CA LEU A 38 -16.72 14.46 -17.52
C LEU A 38 -18.24 14.42 -17.37
N LYS A 39 -18.92 15.12 -18.28
CA LYS A 39 -20.36 14.97 -18.46
C LYS A 39 -20.65 13.69 -19.25
N PRO A 40 -21.77 13.03 -18.96
CA PRO A 40 -22.25 11.94 -19.79
C PRO A 40 -22.55 12.52 -21.19
N ASP A 41 -22.09 11.83 -22.23
CA ASP A 41 -22.17 12.21 -23.65
C ASP A 41 -21.16 13.27 -24.12
N GLU A 42 -20.28 13.77 -23.25
CA GLU A 42 -19.11 14.56 -23.67
C GLU A 42 -17.94 13.60 -24.01
N GLY A 43 -17.31 13.82 -25.16
CA GLY A 43 -16.18 12.99 -25.60
C GLY A 43 -15.06 13.00 -24.56
N VAL A 44 -14.50 11.84 -24.24
CA VAL A 44 -13.35 11.74 -23.34
C VAL A 44 -12.08 12.06 -24.11
N THR A 45 -11.24 12.91 -23.52
CA THR A 45 -9.87 13.14 -24.01
C THR A 45 -8.89 12.62 -22.96
N LEU A 46 -8.08 11.63 -23.33
CA LEU A 46 -6.99 11.08 -22.51
C LEU A 46 -5.65 11.54 -23.06
N SER A 47 -4.63 11.54 -22.20
CA SER A 47 -3.26 11.81 -22.60
C SER A 47 -2.40 10.57 -22.45
N LEU A 48 -1.67 10.19 -23.50
CA LEU A 48 -0.64 9.17 -23.45
C LEU A 48 0.69 9.84 -23.15
N LEU A 49 1.24 9.57 -21.97
CA LEU A 49 2.54 10.07 -21.53
C LEU A 49 3.63 9.09 -21.95
N LEU A 50 4.61 9.58 -22.70
CA LEU A 50 5.79 8.85 -23.15
C LEU A 50 7.00 9.42 -22.41
N THR A 51 7.63 8.64 -21.53
CA THR A 51 8.76 9.07 -20.71
C THR A 51 10.05 8.39 -21.16
N ASN A 52 11.09 9.18 -21.44
CA ASN A 52 12.41 8.68 -21.76
C ASN A 52 13.38 8.91 -20.60
N ASP A 53 13.58 7.87 -19.80
CA ASP A 53 14.53 7.90 -18.68
C ASP A 53 15.97 7.58 -19.09
N ALA A 54 16.24 7.30 -20.37
CA ALA A 54 17.59 7.04 -20.85
C ALA A 54 18.41 8.33 -21.00
N ASP A 55 19.73 8.18 -21.07
CA ASP A 55 20.68 9.28 -21.32
C ASP A 55 20.84 9.62 -22.81
N ALA A 56 20.12 8.90 -23.69
CA ALA A 56 20.09 9.11 -25.14
C ALA A 56 18.67 9.42 -25.62
N PRO A 57 18.50 10.24 -26.68
CA PRO A 57 17.18 10.51 -27.25
C PRO A 57 16.56 9.23 -27.83
N ALA A 58 15.26 9.06 -27.63
CA ALA A 58 14.52 7.90 -28.10
C ALA A 58 13.40 8.34 -29.05
N THR A 59 13.23 7.63 -30.18
CA THR A 59 12.15 7.92 -31.14
C THR A 59 11.09 6.83 -31.07
N GLN A 60 9.85 7.22 -30.78
CA GLN A 60 8.73 6.31 -30.56
C GLN A 60 7.62 6.56 -31.60
N THR A 61 7.10 5.47 -32.18
CA THR A 61 5.92 5.51 -33.03
C THR A 61 4.66 5.61 -32.18
N VAL A 62 3.79 6.56 -32.51
CA VAL A 62 2.54 6.83 -31.79
C VAL A 62 1.37 6.16 -32.54
N PRO A 63 0.58 5.28 -31.90
CA PRO A 63 -0.51 4.57 -32.57
C PRO A 63 -1.64 5.54 -32.98
N ALA A 64 -2.32 5.25 -34.10
CA ALA A 64 -3.42 6.09 -34.58
C ALA A 64 -4.69 6.00 -33.71
N GLY A 65 -4.85 4.87 -33.01
CA GLY A 65 -5.95 4.67 -32.07
C GLY A 65 -5.52 3.83 -30.86
N LEU A 66 -6.20 4.03 -29.74
CA LEU A 66 -5.96 3.37 -28.48
C LEU A 66 -7.17 2.51 -28.14
N GLY A 67 -7.02 1.19 -28.20
CA GLY A 67 -8.07 0.24 -27.80
C GLY A 67 -8.15 0.15 -26.28
N LEU A 68 -9.31 0.47 -25.71
CA LEU A 68 -9.55 0.49 -24.27
C LEU A 68 -10.79 -0.33 -23.92
N VAL A 69 -10.86 -0.74 -22.67
CA VAL A 69 -12.04 -1.35 -22.06
C VAL A 69 -12.47 -0.46 -20.90
N ALA A 70 -13.70 0.03 -20.97
CA ALA A 70 -14.32 0.78 -19.90
C ALA A 70 -15.09 -0.17 -18.97
N ARG A 71 -14.88 -0.06 -17.66
CA ARG A 71 -15.47 -0.93 -16.64
C ARG A 71 -16.24 -0.13 -15.59
N LEU A 72 -17.50 -0.52 -15.36
CA LEU A 72 -18.38 0.03 -14.33
C LEU A 72 -19.03 -1.12 -13.56
N GLY A 73 -18.52 -1.42 -12.36
CA GLY A 73 -18.92 -2.59 -11.59
C GLY A 73 -18.68 -3.90 -12.36
N LEU A 74 -19.76 -4.62 -12.69
CA LEU A 74 -19.72 -5.87 -13.46
C LEU A 74 -19.79 -5.67 -14.99
N ARG A 75 -20.09 -4.45 -15.47
CA ARG A 75 -20.16 -4.16 -16.91
C ARG A 75 -18.77 -3.80 -17.45
N ALA A 76 -18.39 -4.38 -18.57
CA ALA A 76 -17.16 -4.07 -19.30
C ALA A 76 -17.49 -3.92 -20.79
N GLU A 77 -17.02 -2.83 -21.41
CA GLU A 77 -17.28 -2.56 -22.82
C GLU A 77 -16.01 -2.03 -23.49
N ALA A 78 -15.66 -2.61 -24.65
CA ALA A 78 -14.49 -2.21 -25.41
C ALA A 78 -14.83 -1.02 -26.32
N PHE A 79 -13.90 -0.06 -26.42
CA PHE A 79 -14.02 1.11 -27.26
C PHE A 79 -12.63 1.60 -27.69
N THR A 80 -12.56 2.47 -28.69
CA THR A 80 -11.29 2.96 -29.22
C THR A 80 -11.26 4.48 -29.21
N LEU A 81 -10.20 5.06 -28.68
CA LEU A 81 -9.93 6.50 -28.79
C LEU A 81 -9.05 6.78 -30.01
N ALA A 82 -9.35 7.85 -30.74
CA ALA A 82 -8.55 8.28 -31.89
C ALA A 82 -7.53 9.34 -31.46
N ARG A 83 -6.33 9.30 -32.05
CA ARG A 83 -5.35 10.38 -31.82
C ARG A 83 -5.91 11.71 -32.29
N VAL A 84 -5.78 12.76 -31.48
CA VAL A 84 -6.29 14.10 -31.81
C VAL A 84 -5.58 14.66 -33.06
N SER A 85 -6.34 15.34 -33.92
CA SER A 85 -5.79 15.96 -35.13
C SER A 85 -4.74 17.02 -34.78
N GLY A 86 -3.53 16.87 -35.34
CA GLY A 86 -2.38 17.74 -35.07
C GLY A 86 -1.27 17.08 -34.25
N GLU A 87 -1.54 15.94 -33.62
CA GLU A 87 -0.53 15.17 -32.87
C GLU A 87 0.37 14.34 -33.81
N PRO A 88 1.68 14.29 -33.58
CA PRO A 88 2.63 13.62 -34.46
C PRO A 88 2.48 12.09 -34.44
N SER A 89 2.76 11.46 -35.57
CA SER A 89 2.83 9.98 -35.71
C SER A 89 4.14 9.38 -35.23
N LEU A 90 5.18 10.21 -35.11
CA LEU A 90 6.52 9.86 -34.67
C LEU A 90 7.03 10.96 -33.74
N VAL A 91 7.48 10.59 -32.54
CA VAL A 91 7.96 11.54 -31.54
C VAL A 91 9.37 11.17 -31.14
N THR A 92 10.29 12.14 -31.24
CA THR A 92 11.63 12.02 -30.66
C THR A 92 11.65 12.70 -29.29
N ILE A 93 11.90 11.92 -28.25
CA ILE A 93 11.90 12.34 -26.86
C ILE A 93 13.35 12.48 -26.42
N ALA A 94 13.73 13.68 -25.97
CA ALA A 94 15.07 13.95 -25.47
C ALA A 94 15.40 13.09 -24.23
N PRO A 95 16.67 12.89 -23.88
CA PRO A 95 17.08 12.24 -22.63
C PRO A 95 16.42 12.90 -21.41
N LYS A 96 15.99 12.11 -20.43
CA LYS A 96 15.35 12.57 -19.18
C LYS A 96 14.16 13.50 -19.42
N SER A 97 13.39 13.26 -20.47
CA SER A 97 12.27 14.10 -20.89
C SER A 97 11.03 13.27 -21.17
N TYR A 98 9.91 13.95 -21.44
CA TYR A 98 8.63 13.32 -21.72
C TYR A 98 7.93 14.01 -22.89
N ALA A 99 7.04 13.26 -23.55
CA ALA A 99 6.09 13.78 -24.52
C ALA A 99 4.69 13.34 -24.16
N ARG A 100 3.70 14.20 -24.43
CA ARG A 100 2.29 13.94 -24.17
C ARG A 100 1.53 13.95 -25.49
N ILE A 101 0.73 12.92 -25.72
CA ILE A 101 -0.10 12.78 -26.92
C ILE A 101 -1.57 12.67 -26.53
N ALA A 102 -2.40 13.57 -27.05
CA ALA A 102 -3.84 13.52 -26.79
C ALA A 102 -4.58 12.51 -27.68
N TYR A 103 -5.51 11.76 -27.07
CA TYR A 103 -6.46 10.87 -27.73
C TYR A 103 -7.88 11.24 -27.31
N SER A 104 -8.81 11.31 -28.26
CA SER A 104 -10.21 11.65 -28.00
C SER A 104 -11.19 10.66 -28.62
N GLY A 105 -12.35 10.48 -27.99
CA GLY A 105 -13.40 9.61 -28.50
C GLY A 105 -14.63 9.59 -27.60
N ALA A 106 -15.67 8.88 -28.02
CA ALA A 106 -16.89 8.74 -27.23
C ALA A 106 -16.76 7.56 -26.25
N LEU A 107 -17.24 7.75 -25.01
CA LEU A 107 -17.39 6.67 -24.05
C LEU A 107 -18.61 5.81 -24.40
N PRO A 108 -18.62 4.52 -24.02
CA PRO A 108 -19.79 3.67 -24.22
C PRO A 108 -21.03 4.17 -23.45
N ALA A 109 -22.22 3.94 -24.03
CA ALA A 109 -23.47 4.49 -23.52
C ALA A 109 -23.84 3.92 -22.12
N GLY A 110 -24.38 4.78 -21.26
CA GLY A 110 -24.85 4.39 -19.93
C GLY A 110 -23.73 4.10 -18.92
N MET A 111 -22.52 4.61 -19.16
CA MET A 111 -21.41 4.57 -18.21
C MET A 111 -21.37 5.85 -17.36
N ALA A 112 -22.22 5.92 -16.34
CA ALA A 112 -22.24 6.99 -15.34
C ALA A 112 -21.81 6.43 -13.97
N GLY A 113 -20.94 7.16 -13.26
CA GLY A 113 -20.31 6.74 -12.00
C GLY A 113 -18.79 6.60 -12.08
N PHE A 114 -18.20 5.81 -11.18
CA PHE A 114 -16.78 5.48 -11.18
C PHE A 114 -16.48 4.45 -12.28
N VAL A 115 -15.84 4.89 -13.35
CA VAL A 115 -15.49 4.05 -14.51
C VAL A 115 -13.98 3.91 -14.61
N VAL A 116 -13.48 2.67 -14.71
CA VAL A 116 -12.06 2.40 -14.93
C VAL A 116 -11.84 2.09 -16.41
N LEU A 117 -10.95 2.84 -17.06
CA LEU A 117 -10.48 2.62 -18.42
C LEU A 117 -9.16 1.87 -18.38
N GLN A 118 -9.04 0.77 -19.12
CA GLN A 118 -7.83 -0.04 -19.18
C GLN A 118 -7.54 -0.46 -20.61
N ASP A 119 -6.27 -0.54 -21.00
CA ASP A 119 -5.89 -1.18 -22.27
C ASP A 119 -6.26 -2.67 -22.25
N GLY A 120 -6.92 -3.15 -23.30
CA GLY A 120 -7.33 -4.55 -23.44
C GLY A 120 -6.15 -5.54 -23.45
N GLU A 121 -4.96 -5.06 -23.79
CA GLU A 121 -3.70 -5.83 -23.77
C GLU A 121 -2.80 -5.47 -22.57
N GLY A 122 -3.23 -4.57 -21.68
CA GLY A 122 -2.53 -4.21 -20.45
C GLY A 122 -1.23 -3.41 -20.62
N ARG A 123 -0.99 -2.78 -21.78
CA ARG A 123 0.29 -2.13 -22.11
C ARG A 123 0.48 -0.73 -21.51
N PHE A 124 -0.61 -0.04 -21.18
CA PHE A 124 -0.59 1.42 -20.89
C PHE A 124 -1.10 1.81 -19.49
N GLY A 125 -1.37 0.84 -18.62
CA GLY A 125 -1.95 1.06 -17.29
C GLY A 125 -3.47 1.25 -17.30
N ALA A 126 -4.05 1.58 -16.14
CA ALA A 126 -5.48 1.81 -15.97
C ALA A 126 -5.73 3.20 -15.38
N VAL A 127 -6.82 3.84 -15.81
CA VAL A 127 -7.21 5.20 -15.39
C VAL A 127 -8.65 5.17 -14.86
N ALA A 128 -8.87 5.70 -13.67
CA ALA A 128 -10.20 5.86 -13.11
C ALA A 128 -10.78 7.24 -13.43
N LEU A 129 -12.03 7.28 -13.91
CA LEU A 129 -12.79 8.48 -14.23
C LEU A 129 -14.08 8.51 -13.41
N GLN A 130 -14.45 9.68 -12.91
CA GLN A 130 -15.78 9.94 -12.36
C GLN A 130 -16.63 10.61 -13.43
N ILE A 131 -17.72 9.96 -13.86
CA ILE A 131 -18.66 10.48 -14.84
C ILE A 131 -19.95 10.82 -14.12
N ASN A 132 -20.40 12.07 -14.19
CA ASN A 132 -21.62 12.49 -13.52
C ASN A 132 -22.85 11.94 -14.24
N HIS A 133 -23.93 11.67 -13.50
CA HIS A 133 -25.20 11.28 -14.10
C HIS A 133 -25.85 12.49 -14.78
N PRO A 134 -26.51 12.35 -15.94
CA PRO A 134 -27.43 13.38 -16.38
C PRO A 134 -28.61 13.31 -15.40
N ASP A 135 -28.98 14.46 -14.87
CA ASP A 135 -30.02 14.68 -13.85
C ASP A 135 -29.63 14.36 -12.40
N LYS A 136 -28.93 15.31 -11.78
CA LYS A 136 -29.41 15.97 -10.54
C LYS A 136 -28.64 17.26 -10.33
N ASN A 137 -29.29 18.35 -10.71
CA ASN A 137 -28.90 19.69 -10.31
C ASN A 137 -29.13 19.80 -8.79
N THR A 138 -28.06 19.74 -8.00
CA THR A 138 -28.04 20.30 -6.65
C THR A 138 -26.62 20.74 -6.34
N ASP A 139 -26.43 22.06 -6.27
CA ASP A 139 -25.44 22.69 -5.41
C ASP A 139 -25.47 22.00 -4.04
N ALA A 140 -24.44 21.20 -3.76
CA ALA A 140 -24.20 20.68 -2.42
C ALA A 140 -23.28 21.66 -1.69
N THR A 141 -23.85 22.81 -1.32
CA THR A 141 -23.40 23.54 -0.12
C THR A 141 -23.53 22.61 1.07
N ALA A 142 -22.42 22.46 1.79
CA ALA A 142 -22.33 21.76 3.05
C ALA A 142 -23.47 22.18 3.99
N THR A 143 -24.31 21.23 4.39
CA THR A 143 -25.18 21.37 5.56
C THR A 143 -24.92 20.17 6.45
N SER A 144 -24.25 20.44 7.58
CA SER A 144 -24.06 19.49 8.67
C SER A 144 -25.43 19.10 9.26
N PRO A 145 -25.68 17.84 9.62
CA PRO A 145 -26.95 17.42 10.19
C PRO A 145 -27.13 17.90 11.63
N ALA A 146 -28.32 18.45 11.88
CA ALA A 146 -28.81 18.85 13.19
C ALA A 146 -29.04 17.64 14.11
N SER A 147 -28.70 17.83 15.37
CA SER A 147 -28.87 16.92 16.51
C SER A 147 -30.20 17.12 17.23
N THR A 148 -30.67 16.10 17.95
CA THR A 148 -31.56 16.22 19.12
C THR A 148 -31.48 14.93 19.95
N PRO A 149 -31.75 14.94 21.26
CA PRO A 149 -31.13 15.74 22.32
C PRO A 149 -30.50 14.85 23.41
N ALA A 150 -29.50 15.35 24.15
CA ALA A 150 -29.14 14.80 25.45
C ALA A 150 -28.78 15.92 26.43
N SER A 151 -29.29 15.72 27.65
CA SER A 151 -29.30 16.54 28.85
C SER A 151 -28.10 17.46 29.16
N ALA A 152 -28.47 18.69 29.52
CA ALA A 152 -27.93 19.61 30.53
C ALA A 152 -26.58 19.31 31.23
N ILE A 153 -25.69 20.31 31.23
CA ILE A 153 -25.18 21.11 32.40
C ILE A 153 -24.20 22.20 31.85
N PRO A 154 -24.03 23.38 32.50
CA PRO A 154 -23.96 24.66 31.79
C PRO A 154 -22.59 25.35 31.72
N ALA A 155 -22.53 26.29 30.76
CA ALA A 155 -21.94 27.62 30.80
C ALA A 155 -20.46 27.83 31.18
N ALA A 156 -19.69 28.37 30.23
CA ALA A 156 -18.90 29.57 30.46
C ALA A 156 -18.55 30.29 29.14
N SER A 157 -19.09 31.51 29.03
CA SER A 157 -18.44 32.73 28.52
C SER A 157 -18.18 32.92 27.02
N ALA A 158 -19.05 33.76 26.47
CA ALA A 158 -18.95 34.57 25.27
C ALA A 158 -17.63 35.34 25.09
N ILE A 159 -17.36 35.77 23.83
CA ILE A 159 -17.10 37.16 23.45
C ILE A 159 -17.35 37.37 21.93
N ALA A 160 -18.23 38.34 21.67
CA ALA A 160 -18.32 39.33 20.59
C ALA A 160 -18.31 38.96 19.10
N THR A 161 -19.52 39.01 18.56
CA THR A 161 -20.02 39.73 17.37
C THR A 161 -19.09 40.78 16.73
N ALA A 162 -18.94 40.71 15.40
CA ALA A 162 -18.85 41.88 14.54
C ALA A 162 -19.56 41.59 13.20
N THR A 163 -20.71 42.23 13.05
CA THR A 163 -21.52 42.30 11.82
C THR A 163 -20.88 43.34 10.89
N ALA A 164 -20.67 42.99 9.61
CA ALA A 164 -20.46 43.98 8.56
C ALA A 164 -21.25 43.56 7.31
N THR A 165 -22.06 44.51 6.88
CA THR A 165 -23.04 44.52 5.80
C THR A 165 -22.44 44.36 4.40
N SER A 166 -23.26 43.79 3.53
CA SER A 166 -23.12 43.69 2.08
C SER A 166 -22.94 45.02 1.37
N ASP A 167 -22.03 45.09 0.40
CA ASP A 167 -22.32 45.81 -0.85
C ASP A 167 -21.57 45.19 -2.04
N SER A 168 -22.20 45.28 -3.20
CA SER A 168 -21.95 44.54 -4.42
C SER A 168 -20.98 45.27 -5.36
N ALA A 169 -19.98 44.58 -5.91
CA ALA A 169 -19.36 44.95 -7.19
C ALA A 169 -18.69 43.71 -7.81
N ALA A 170 -19.19 43.33 -8.99
CA ALA A 170 -18.66 42.24 -9.80
C ALA A 170 -17.38 42.69 -10.53
N ASP A 171 -16.29 41.96 -10.31
CA ASP A 171 -15.14 41.94 -11.20
C ASP A 171 -14.99 40.52 -11.81
N PRO A 172 -14.73 40.39 -13.12
CA PRO A 172 -14.61 39.09 -13.76
C PRO A 172 -13.24 38.47 -13.42
N VAL A 173 -13.25 37.35 -12.70
CA VAL A 173 -12.05 36.55 -12.46
C VAL A 173 -11.65 35.86 -13.78
N PRO A 174 -10.40 35.99 -14.27
CA PRO A 174 -9.96 35.27 -15.45
C PRO A 174 -9.96 33.76 -15.18
N ALA A 175 -10.52 33.00 -16.12
CA ALA A 175 -10.46 31.55 -16.16
C ALA A 175 -9.00 31.09 -16.18
N GLY A 176 -8.54 30.52 -15.06
CA GLY A 176 -7.17 30.07 -14.89
C GLY A 176 -6.89 29.51 -13.51
N SER A 177 -7.81 28.74 -12.93
CA SER A 177 -7.46 27.92 -11.76
C SER A 177 -6.66 26.72 -12.25
N SER A 178 -5.33 26.84 -12.28
CA SER A 178 -4.45 25.67 -12.24
C SER A 178 -4.74 24.93 -10.94
N GLN A 179 -5.65 23.95 -10.98
CA GLN A 179 -5.80 23.00 -9.88
C GLN A 179 -4.43 22.34 -9.73
N ALA A 180 -3.78 22.57 -8.59
CA ALA A 180 -2.53 21.90 -8.27
C ALA A 180 -2.76 20.37 -8.43
N PRO A 181 -1.83 19.63 -9.06
CA PRO A 181 -2.00 18.20 -9.24
C PRO A 181 -2.24 17.54 -7.88
N ARG A 182 -3.32 16.75 -7.77
CA ARG A 182 -3.58 15.95 -6.57
C ARG A 182 -2.40 14.99 -6.40
N ARG A 183 -1.56 15.24 -5.40
CA ARG A 183 -0.41 14.39 -5.08
C ARG A 183 -0.92 13.02 -4.63
N SER A 184 -0.36 11.95 -5.20
CA SER A 184 -0.61 10.58 -4.74
C SER A 184 -0.03 10.36 -3.34
N ALA A 185 -0.47 9.32 -2.63
CA ALA A 185 0.08 8.97 -1.33
C ALA A 185 1.61 8.78 -1.37
N SER A 186 2.13 8.17 -2.45
CA SER A 186 3.56 8.04 -2.69
C SER A 186 4.27 9.37 -2.93
N ASP A 187 3.63 10.34 -3.60
CA ASP A 187 4.18 11.70 -3.79
C ASP A 187 4.24 12.47 -2.47
N LEU A 188 3.39 12.09 -1.51
CA LEU A 188 3.43 12.56 -0.14
C LEU A 188 4.39 11.73 0.72
N GLY A 189 5.22 10.85 0.15
CA GLY A 189 6.15 10.00 0.91
C GLY A 189 5.47 9.00 1.83
N LEU A 190 4.17 8.74 1.66
CA LEU A 190 3.40 7.79 2.46
C LEU A 190 3.48 6.40 1.81
N MET A 191 3.83 5.41 2.62
CA MET A 191 4.02 4.02 2.22
C MET A 191 3.43 3.10 3.29
N ALA A 192 3.18 1.85 2.94
CA ALA A 192 2.91 0.83 3.95
C ALA A 192 4.18 0.48 4.74
N TYR A 193 4.01 0.08 6.00
CA TYR A 193 5.12 -0.25 6.90
C TYR A 193 5.11 -1.73 7.32
N GLU A 194 4.10 -2.13 8.07
CA GLU A 194 3.80 -3.53 8.41
C GLU A 194 2.55 -3.99 7.62
N PRO A 195 2.22 -5.30 7.63
CA PRO A 195 1.04 -5.79 6.91
C PRO A 195 -0.25 -5.11 7.37
N ILE A 196 -1.17 -4.91 6.43
CA ILE A 196 -2.50 -4.34 6.67
C ILE A 196 -3.53 -5.43 6.39
N TYR A 197 -4.28 -5.85 7.40
CA TYR A 197 -5.19 -6.98 7.31
C TYR A 197 -6.37 -6.86 8.27
N PHE A 198 -7.38 -7.69 8.02
CA PHE A 198 -8.48 -7.97 8.93
C PHE A 198 -8.81 -9.47 8.83
N SER A 199 -8.78 -10.16 9.95
CA SER A 199 -9.04 -11.59 10.04
C SER A 199 -9.96 -11.93 11.20
N VAL A 200 -10.86 -12.89 10.99
CA VAL A 200 -11.81 -13.39 11.98
C VAL A 200 -11.48 -14.85 12.28
N GLY A 201 -11.61 -15.27 13.53
CA GLY A 201 -11.36 -16.64 13.91
C GLY A 201 -11.77 -16.94 15.32
N ASP A 202 -11.30 -18.09 15.80
CA ASP A 202 -11.61 -18.61 17.12
C ASP A 202 -10.37 -19.29 17.71
N GLY A 203 -10.36 -19.35 19.02
CA GLY A 203 -9.32 -19.91 19.87
C GLY A 203 -9.70 -19.80 21.34
N GLY A 204 -10.97 -20.03 21.68
CA GLY A 204 -11.52 -19.79 23.03
C GLY A 204 -12.65 -18.76 23.08
N GLY A 205 -13.14 -18.33 21.92
CA GLY A 205 -14.15 -17.30 21.71
C GLY A 205 -13.95 -16.66 20.33
N LEU A 206 -15.05 -16.49 19.58
CA LEU A 206 -15.02 -15.80 18.29
C LEU A 206 -14.45 -14.38 18.45
N ASN A 207 -13.42 -14.06 17.68
CA ASN A 207 -12.79 -12.74 17.72
C ASN A 207 -12.26 -12.34 16.33
N ALA A 208 -12.05 -11.04 16.14
CA ALA A 208 -11.36 -10.52 14.98
C ALA A 208 -10.06 -9.83 15.39
N ARG A 209 -9.03 -9.93 14.55
CA ARG A 209 -7.79 -9.17 14.67
C ARG A 209 -7.55 -8.41 13.38
N PHE A 210 -7.23 -7.14 13.50
CA PHE A 210 -6.87 -6.30 12.36
C PHE A 210 -5.72 -5.38 12.68
N GLN A 211 -5.01 -5.00 11.62
CA GLN A 211 -3.85 -4.14 11.71
C GLN A 211 -3.87 -3.09 10.61
N PHE A 212 -3.55 -1.86 10.98
CA PHE A 212 -3.28 -0.76 10.08
C PHE A 212 -1.86 -0.27 10.30
N SER A 213 -1.09 -0.05 9.23
CA SER A 213 0.31 0.34 9.38
C SER A 213 0.82 1.15 8.20
N LEU A 214 1.31 2.35 8.50
CA LEU A 214 1.85 3.29 7.52
C LEU A 214 3.21 3.82 7.98
N LYS A 215 4.08 4.12 7.03
CA LYS A 215 5.27 4.95 7.23
C LYS A 215 5.25 6.15 6.30
N TYR A 216 5.71 7.27 6.81
CA TYR A 216 5.85 8.54 6.13
C TYR A 216 7.32 8.94 6.12
N ARG A 217 7.81 9.25 4.93
CA ARG A 217 9.15 9.79 4.69
C ARG A 217 9.02 11.28 4.37
N PRO A 218 9.24 12.19 5.33
CA PRO A 218 9.08 13.63 5.12
C PRO A 218 10.10 14.21 4.15
N PHE A 219 11.29 13.60 4.05
CA PHE A 219 12.37 14.03 3.17
C PHE A 219 12.76 12.86 2.26
N GLY A 220 12.40 12.92 0.98
CA GLY A 220 12.71 11.89 0.00
C GLY A 220 13.35 12.48 -1.26
N PRO A 221 13.75 11.65 -2.24
CA PRO A 221 14.21 12.11 -3.54
C PRO A 221 13.02 12.70 -4.32
N GLY A 222 12.61 13.92 -3.98
CA GLY A 222 11.82 14.76 -4.86
C GLY A 222 12.72 15.35 -5.95
N ASN A 223 12.13 15.90 -7.01
CA ASN A 223 12.82 16.66 -8.06
C ASN A 223 13.45 17.98 -7.56
N ASP A 224 13.77 18.05 -6.27
CA ASP A 224 14.12 19.27 -5.58
C ASP A 224 15.63 19.49 -5.63
N ARG A 225 15.99 20.74 -5.90
CA ARG A 225 17.31 21.32 -6.20
C ARG A 225 18.41 21.12 -5.13
N ILE A 226 18.22 20.22 -4.17
CA ILE A 226 19.18 19.91 -3.12
C ILE A 226 20.07 18.78 -3.64
N ALA A 227 21.17 19.16 -4.28
CA ALA A 227 22.20 18.21 -4.68
C ALA A 227 22.90 17.63 -3.43
N GLY A 228 22.76 16.32 -3.21
CA GLY A 228 23.50 15.60 -2.16
C GLY A 228 22.67 14.51 -1.47
N GLU A 229 23.35 13.44 -1.08
CA GLU A 229 22.82 12.47 -0.12
C GLU A 229 22.91 13.07 1.28
N HIS A 230 21.78 13.21 1.96
CA HIS A 230 21.73 13.73 3.32
C HIS A 230 21.09 12.73 4.27
N TRP A 231 21.61 12.62 5.49
CA TRP A 231 21.13 11.62 6.47
C TRP A 231 19.65 11.79 6.83
N TRP A 232 19.11 13.01 6.83
CA TRP A 232 17.68 13.24 7.12
C TRP A 232 16.74 12.69 6.05
N GLN A 233 17.24 12.38 4.85
CA GLN A 233 16.44 11.73 3.81
C GLN A 233 16.04 10.31 4.23
N ASP A 234 16.75 9.67 5.15
CA ASP A 234 16.48 8.30 5.57
C ASP A 234 15.70 8.23 6.90
N VAL A 235 15.04 9.34 7.29
CA VAL A 235 14.17 9.41 8.47
C VAL A 235 12.74 9.05 8.08
N TYR A 236 12.12 8.20 8.89
CA TYR A 236 10.75 7.71 8.73
C TYR A 236 9.97 7.89 10.02
N PHE A 237 8.75 8.39 9.88
CA PHE A 237 7.72 8.31 10.91
C PHE A 237 6.81 7.16 10.57
N ALA A 238 6.52 6.26 11.50
CA ALA A 238 5.56 5.19 11.25
C ALA A 238 4.52 5.12 12.37
N PHE A 239 3.36 4.59 12.00
CA PHE A 239 2.27 4.34 12.92
C PHE A 239 1.68 2.98 12.57
N THR A 240 1.76 2.05 13.52
CA THR A 240 1.02 0.78 13.47
C THR A 240 -0.06 0.80 14.54
N GLN A 241 -1.26 0.36 14.21
CA GLN A 241 -2.30 0.05 15.17
C GLN A 241 -2.75 -1.39 14.97
N THR A 242 -2.85 -2.13 16.07
CA THR A 242 -3.36 -3.50 16.06
C THR A 242 -4.48 -3.62 17.07
N SER A 243 -5.62 -4.15 16.65
CA SER A 243 -6.80 -4.28 17.52
C SER A 243 -7.31 -5.71 17.51
N VAL A 244 -7.71 -6.18 18.69
CA VAL A 244 -8.47 -7.43 18.88
C VAL A 244 -9.89 -7.05 19.27
N TRP A 245 -10.84 -7.53 18.48
CA TRP A 245 -12.26 -7.30 18.64
C TRP A 245 -12.92 -8.58 19.13
N ASP A 246 -13.50 -8.54 20.33
CA ASP A 246 -14.27 -9.64 20.88
C ASP A 246 -15.63 -9.71 20.17
N LEU A 247 -15.86 -10.80 19.43
CA LEU A 247 -17.11 -11.08 18.73
C LEU A 247 -17.96 -12.13 19.45
N HIS A 248 -17.50 -12.61 20.60
CA HIS A 248 -18.15 -13.64 21.38
C HIS A 248 -18.97 -13.05 22.53
N SER A 249 -18.41 -12.08 23.23
CA SER A 249 -19.03 -11.46 24.40
C SER A 249 -20.17 -10.50 24.05
N GLU A 250 -21.02 -10.24 25.04
CA GLU A 250 -22.17 -9.35 24.92
C GLU A 250 -21.76 -7.96 24.43
N SER A 251 -22.51 -7.43 23.46
CA SER A 251 -22.25 -6.15 22.78
C SER A 251 -20.95 -6.07 21.96
N ASN A 252 -20.23 -7.18 21.81
CA ASN A 252 -19.05 -7.32 20.96
C ASN A 252 -18.03 -6.17 21.12
N PRO A 253 -17.46 -5.96 22.32
CA PRO A 253 -16.55 -4.85 22.56
C PRO A 253 -15.17 -5.08 21.92
N PHE A 254 -14.43 -4.00 21.64
CA PHE A 254 -13.00 -4.13 21.41
C PHE A 254 -12.33 -4.61 22.70
N TYR A 255 -11.58 -5.71 22.60
CA TYR A 255 -10.89 -6.30 23.73
C TYR A 255 -9.65 -5.47 24.10
N ASP A 256 -8.79 -5.23 23.11
CA ASP A 256 -7.61 -4.38 23.24
C ASP A 256 -7.25 -3.72 21.90
N SER A 257 -6.58 -2.58 21.96
CA SER A 257 -6.05 -1.87 20.79
C SER A 257 -4.69 -1.28 21.13
N SER A 258 -3.64 -1.74 20.47
CA SER A 258 -2.27 -1.26 20.65
C SER A 258 -1.93 -0.21 19.59
N TYR A 259 -1.45 0.95 20.04
CA TYR A 259 -1.02 2.09 19.23
C TYR A 259 0.50 2.20 19.27
N ARG A 260 1.15 2.06 18.10
CA ARG A 260 2.61 1.97 17.94
C ARG A 260 3.18 3.05 17.01
N PRO A 261 3.27 4.31 17.46
CA PRO A 261 4.03 5.32 16.72
C PRO A 261 5.54 5.09 16.88
N SER A 262 6.29 5.35 15.80
CA SER A 262 7.75 5.30 15.82
C SER A 262 8.39 6.38 14.96
N ILE A 263 9.60 6.76 15.34
CA ILE A 263 10.52 7.55 14.51
C ILE A 263 11.79 6.73 14.34
N SER A 264 12.25 6.59 13.10
CA SER A 264 13.43 5.77 12.80
C SER A 264 14.25 6.35 11.68
N TYR A 265 15.53 6.04 11.70
CA TYR A 265 16.45 6.21 10.58
C TYR A 265 16.72 4.82 9.99
N GLY A 266 16.67 4.67 8.67
CA GLY A 266 16.88 3.36 8.06
C GLY A 266 17.23 3.35 6.58
N ARG A 267 18.00 2.33 6.18
CA ARG A 267 18.42 2.08 4.80
C ARG A 267 18.14 0.63 4.46
N HIS A 268 17.59 0.38 3.27
CA HIS A 268 17.10 -0.94 2.88
C HIS A 268 18.15 -1.78 2.12
N GLU A 269 19.18 -1.14 1.57
CA GLU A 269 20.30 -1.82 0.91
C GLU A 269 21.58 -0.99 1.09
N ILE A 270 22.56 -1.54 1.80
CA ILE A 270 23.84 -0.89 2.06
C ILE A 270 25.01 -1.81 1.71
N GLY A 271 25.88 -1.31 0.83
CA GLY A 271 27.15 -1.97 0.50
C GLY A 271 27.01 -3.31 -0.21
N PRO A 272 28.08 -4.13 -0.23
CA PRO A 272 28.06 -5.44 -0.85
C PRO A 272 27.22 -6.45 -0.06
N ARG A 273 26.81 -7.54 -0.72
CA ARG A 273 26.05 -8.61 -0.08
C ARG A 273 26.81 -9.21 1.10
N PHE A 274 26.11 -9.39 2.22
CA PHE A 274 26.60 -10.04 3.43
C PHE A 274 26.00 -11.45 3.54
N LEU A 275 26.83 -12.49 3.62
CA LEU A 275 26.37 -13.90 3.61
C LEU A 275 25.41 -14.23 2.44
N GLY A 276 25.65 -13.61 1.27
CA GLY A 276 24.81 -13.76 0.08
C GLY A 276 23.48 -13.00 0.11
N ALA A 277 23.17 -12.27 1.18
CA ALA A 277 21.99 -11.42 1.32
C ALA A 277 22.31 -9.94 1.05
N ALA A 278 21.33 -9.21 0.50
CA ALA A 278 21.31 -7.76 0.61
C ALA A 278 21.07 -7.38 2.08
N PHE A 279 21.80 -6.38 2.56
CA PHE A 279 21.75 -5.94 3.96
C PHE A 279 21.12 -4.56 4.07
N GLY A 280 20.18 -4.42 4.98
CA GLY A 280 19.57 -3.16 5.39
C GLY A 280 19.48 -3.07 6.91
N TYR A 281 19.07 -1.91 7.41
CA TYR A 281 18.77 -1.71 8.82
C TYR A 281 17.83 -0.53 9.04
N SER A 282 17.17 -0.54 10.19
CA SER A 282 16.53 0.65 10.77
C SER A 282 16.83 0.72 12.26
N ALA A 283 16.94 1.92 12.81
CA ALA A 283 17.11 2.15 14.23
C ALA A 283 16.28 3.37 14.64
N GLY A 284 15.73 3.36 15.84
CA GLY A 284 14.79 4.41 16.23
C GLY A 284 14.18 4.25 17.60
N LEU A 285 13.16 5.05 17.82
CA LEU A 285 12.33 5.03 19.02
C LEU A 285 10.92 4.59 18.63
N GLU A 286 10.32 3.71 19.43
CA GLU A 286 8.94 3.26 19.27
C GLU A 286 8.25 3.32 20.64
N HIS A 287 7.09 3.96 20.66
CA HIS A 287 6.15 3.89 21.77
C HIS A 287 5.10 2.83 21.45
N GLU A 288 4.65 2.07 22.43
CA GLU A 288 3.50 1.17 22.32
C GLU A 288 2.62 1.35 23.55
N SER A 289 1.33 1.66 23.36
CA SER A 289 0.36 1.70 24.46
C SER A 289 -1.01 1.22 24.00
N ASN A 290 -1.87 0.83 24.95
CA ASN A 290 -3.24 0.43 24.63
C ASN A 290 -4.29 1.54 24.73
N GLY A 291 -3.90 2.74 25.18
CA GLY A 291 -4.80 3.89 25.36
C GLY A 291 -5.88 3.68 26.42
N LYS A 292 -5.71 2.69 27.32
CA LYS A 292 -6.59 2.49 28.49
C LYS A 292 -6.05 3.26 29.70
N ASP A 293 -6.84 3.36 30.76
CA ASP A 293 -6.47 3.98 32.02
C ASP A 293 -6.51 2.98 33.19
N GLY A 294 -6.05 3.44 34.36
CA GLY A 294 -6.08 2.66 35.60
C GLY A 294 -5.35 1.32 35.50
N ALA A 295 -5.97 0.26 36.03
CA ALA A 295 -5.36 -1.07 36.12
C ALA A 295 -5.15 -1.76 34.76
N ASP A 296 -5.87 -1.31 33.73
CA ASP A 296 -5.78 -1.84 32.37
C ASP A 296 -4.80 -1.05 31.49
N SER A 297 -4.24 0.06 31.98
CA SER A 297 -3.22 0.84 31.28
C SER A 297 -1.98 -0.02 31.03
N ARG A 298 -1.52 -0.06 29.79
CA ARG A 298 -0.24 -0.66 29.42
C ARG A 298 0.50 0.27 28.48
N SER A 299 1.79 0.44 28.74
CA SER A 299 2.67 1.29 27.94
C SER A 299 4.13 0.85 28.03
N ILE A 300 4.84 1.04 26.92
CA ILE A 300 6.28 0.93 26.84
C ILE A 300 6.86 1.97 25.88
N ASN A 301 8.08 2.41 26.18
CA ASN A 301 8.94 3.12 25.25
C ASN A 301 10.17 2.27 24.97
N THR A 302 10.53 2.13 23.69
CA THR A 302 11.67 1.31 23.28
C THR A 302 12.62 2.08 22.37
N ALA A 303 13.92 1.91 22.59
CA ALA A 303 14.92 2.18 21.57
C ALA A 303 15.25 0.87 20.85
N PHE A 304 15.25 0.87 19.53
CA PHE A 304 15.41 -0.37 18.75
C PHE A 304 16.47 -0.27 17.66
N LEU A 305 17.01 -1.43 17.30
CA LEU A 305 17.81 -1.70 16.12
C LEU A 305 17.23 -2.91 15.39
N ARG A 306 16.92 -2.76 14.12
CA ARG A 306 16.35 -3.79 13.26
C ARG A 306 17.21 -3.96 12.01
N PRO A 307 18.21 -4.85 12.01
CA PRO A 307 18.86 -5.29 10.78
C PRO A 307 17.86 -6.03 9.88
N GLU A 308 18.17 -6.08 8.58
CA GLU A 308 17.39 -6.79 7.57
C GLU A 308 18.34 -7.50 6.61
N LEU A 309 18.15 -8.81 6.45
CA LEU A 309 18.87 -9.65 5.50
C LEU A 309 17.88 -10.21 4.48
N ARG A 310 18.13 -9.93 3.21
CA ARG A 310 17.29 -10.33 2.08
C ARG A 310 18.04 -11.23 1.12
N TRP A 311 17.64 -12.50 1.06
CA TRP A 311 18.13 -13.45 0.06
C TRP A 311 17.13 -13.61 -1.06
N GLY A 312 17.63 -13.69 -2.29
CA GLY A 312 16.77 -13.79 -3.47
C GLY A 312 16.32 -12.42 -3.99
N ASN A 313 15.43 -12.46 -4.96
CA ASN A 313 14.79 -11.29 -5.56
C ASN A 313 13.55 -11.81 -6.30
N LEU A 314 12.39 -11.20 -6.07
CA LEU A 314 11.14 -11.60 -6.74
C LEU A 314 11.21 -11.38 -8.25
N ASP A 315 11.99 -10.42 -8.73
CA ASP A 315 12.09 -10.13 -10.16
C ASP A 315 12.98 -11.13 -10.91
N GLU A 316 14.14 -11.44 -10.35
CA GLU A 316 15.13 -12.32 -10.99
C GLU A 316 14.94 -13.81 -10.64
N ARG A 317 14.52 -14.10 -9.40
CA ARG A 317 14.56 -15.46 -8.84
C ARG A 317 13.19 -16.00 -8.47
N ASN A 318 12.13 -15.20 -8.58
CA ASN A 318 10.75 -15.53 -8.20
C ASN A 318 10.55 -15.89 -6.72
N TRP A 319 11.55 -15.69 -5.87
CA TRP A 319 11.47 -15.88 -4.43
C TRP A 319 12.30 -14.85 -3.67
N LEU A 320 11.87 -14.55 -2.45
CA LEU A 320 12.54 -13.66 -1.52
C LEU A 320 12.41 -14.23 -0.10
N VAL A 321 13.54 -14.39 0.58
CA VAL A 321 13.60 -14.70 2.00
C VAL A 321 14.10 -13.46 2.73
N THR A 322 13.38 -13.02 3.74
CA THR A 322 13.75 -11.85 4.55
C THR A 322 13.84 -12.26 6.01
N PHE A 323 14.99 -12.02 6.64
CA PHE A 323 15.16 -12.13 8.08
C PHE A 323 15.44 -10.75 8.66
N SER A 324 14.56 -10.27 9.54
CA SER A 324 14.65 -8.92 10.10
C SER A 324 14.34 -8.91 11.60
N PRO A 325 15.30 -9.35 12.44
CA PRO A 325 15.10 -9.26 13.88
C PRO A 325 15.09 -7.81 14.33
N LYS A 326 14.18 -7.44 15.25
CA LYS A 326 14.15 -6.15 15.94
C LYS A 326 14.66 -6.35 17.35
N PHE A 327 15.84 -5.87 17.66
CA PHE A 327 16.39 -5.81 19.02
C PHE A 327 16.01 -4.49 19.67
N TYR A 328 15.67 -4.51 20.95
CA TYR A 328 15.29 -3.29 21.66
C TYR A 328 15.66 -3.30 23.13
N VAL A 329 15.75 -2.10 23.69
CA VAL A 329 15.83 -1.84 25.13
C VAL A 329 14.59 -1.05 25.56
N TYR A 330 14.08 -1.34 26.75
CA TYR A 330 12.98 -0.60 27.34
C TYR A 330 13.53 0.68 27.98
N LEU A 331 13.04 1.83 27.51
CA LEU A 331 13.29 3.14 28.09
C LEU A 331 12.28 3.47 29.18
N GLU A 332 11.05 2.95 29.03
CA GLU A 332 9.94 3.09 29.98
C GLU A 332 9.07 1.84 29.90
N LYS A 333 8.60 1.35 31.06
CA LYS A 333 7.71 0.18 31.16
C LYS A 333 6.96 0.14 32.50
N ASP A 334 6.71 1.29 33.13
CA ASP A 334 6.26 1.35 34.53
C ASP A 334 4.87 0.72 34.74
N ASP A 335 4.00 0.78 33.72
CA ASP A 335 2.67 0.14 33.73
C ASP A 335 2.73 -1.41 33.67
N ASN A 336 3.89 -1.97 33.32
CA ASN A 336 4.09 -3.39 33.05
C ASN A 336 5.58 -3.75 33.22
N GLU A 337 6.08 -3.61 34.45
CA GLU A 337 7.52 -3.67 34.73
C GLU A 337 8.16 -5.02 34.35
N ASP A 338 7.41 -6.10 34.40
CA ASP A 338 7.86 -7.46 34.10
C ASP A 338 7.66 -7.85 32.62
N ILE A 339 7.31 -6.92 31.72
CA ILE A 339 7.05 -7.22 30.30
C ILE A 339 8.21 -7.96 29.59
N ALA A 340 9.45 -7.71 30.01
CA ALA A 340 10.64 -8.40 29.50
C ALA A 340 10.69 -9.89 29.86
N HIS A 341 9.95 -10.34 30.89
CA HIS A 341 9.80 -11.76 31.22
C HIS A 341 9.08 -12.50 30.10
N TYR A 342 8.18 -11.82 29.39
CA TYR A 342 7.28 -12.38 28.39
C TYR A 342 7.70 -12.08 26.95
N ARG A 343 8.04 -10.82 26.63
CA ARG A 343 8.41 -10.38 25.27
C ARG A 343 9.91 -10.38 25.01
N GLY A 344 10.73 -10.31 26.06
CA GLY A 344 12.18 -10.29 25.96
C GLY A 344 12.72 -8.96 25.43
N TYR A 345 13.81 -9.03 24.67
CA TYR A 345 14.52 -7.86 24.11
C TYR A 345 14.64 -7.95 22.58
N GLY A 346 13.82 -8.79 21.96
CA GLY A 346 13.94 -9.11 20.55
C GLY A 346 12.67 -9.71 19.95
N ASP A 347 12.27 -9.18 18.80
CA ASP A 347 11.26 -9.78 17.93
C ASP A 347 11.97 -10.36 16.70
N TYR A 348 11.81 -11.66 16.43
CA TYR A 348 12.49 -12.35 15.35
C TYR A 348 11.53 -12.55 14.17
N ALA A 349 11.63 -11.67 13.17
CA ALA A 349 10.80 -11.75 11.97
C ALA A 349 11.52 -12.52 10.85
N LEU A 350 10.83 -13.50 10.27
CA LEU A 350 11.27 -14.26 9.10
C LEU A 350 10.13 -14.37 8.10
N SER A 351 10.38 -14.14 6.82
CA SER A 351 9.40 -14.36 5.77
C SER A 351 9.98 -15.08 4.56
N VAL A 352 9.17 -15.91 3.92
CA VAL A 352 9.43 -16.49 2.61
C VAL A 352 8.30 -16.09 1.67
N GLU A 353 8.65 -15.46 0.56
CA GLU A 353 7.72 -14.96 -0.44
C GLU A 353 8.05 -15.54 -1.81
N TRP A 354 7.00 -15.93 -2.54
CA TRP A 354 7.09 -16.32 -3.95
C TRP A 354 6.35 -15.30 -4.83
N LYS A 355 6.93 -14.99 -6.00
CA LYS A 355 6.37 -14.01 -6.94
C LYS A 355 4.96 -14.40 -7.35
N ASN A 356 4.02 -13.47 -7.23
CA ASN A 356 2.61 -13.66 -7.58
C ASN A 356 1.97 -14.91 -6.94
N SER A 357 2.45 -15.34 -5.77
CA SER A 357 2.04 -16.57 -5.10
C SER A 357 2.06 -16.37 -3.58
N PHE A 358 2.18 -17.46 -2.82
CA PHE A 358 2.19 -17.47 -1.37
C PHE A 358 3.27 -16.55 -0.77
N LYS A 359 2.96 -15.99 0.40
CA LYS A 359 3.95 -15.46 1.35
C LYS A 359 3.63 -16.03 2.71
N ILE A 360 4.64 -16.49 3.42
CA ILE A 360 4.54 -16.92 4.82
C ILE A 360 5.50 -16.04 5.62
N ALA A 361 5.00 -15.38 6.64
CA ALA A 361 5.76 -14.58 7.57
C ALA A 361 5.54 -15.12 8.99
N THR A 362 6.60 -15.10 9.80
CA THR A 362 6.55 -15.44 11.20
C THR A 362 7.21 -14.36 12.02
N THR A 363 6.64 -14.05 13.19
CA THR A 363 7.25 -13.23 14.22
C THR A 363 7.28 -14.03 15.51
N THR A 364 8.49 -14.29 16.00
CA THR A 364 8.71 -14.99 17.27
C THR A 364 9.20 -14.01 18.33
N ARG A 365 8.66 -14.09 19.54
CA ARG A 365 9.17 -13.38 20.72
C ARG A 365 9.60 -14.39 21.78
N ILE A 366 10.71 -14.11 22.45
CA ILE A 366 11.28 -14.97 23.48
C ILE A 366 11.55 -14.14 24.72
N GLY A 367 10.76 -14.37 25.76
CA GLY A 367 10.87 -13.75 27.06
C GLY A 367 12.08 -14.24 27.87
N THR A 368 12.52 -13.42 28.81
CA THR A 368 13.68 -13.75 29.67
C THR A 368 13.42 -14.88 30.65
N HIS A 369 12.15 -15.24 30.90
CA HIS A 369 11.75 -16.24 31.88
C HIS A 369 11.13 -17.49 31.23
N GLY A 370 11.52 -17.81 29.99
CA GLY A 370 11.07 -19.02 29.29
C GLY A 370 9.67 -18.92 28.67
N HIS A 371 9.06 -17.72 28.69
CA HIS A 371 7.85 -17.41 27.93
C HIS A 371 8.19 -17.16 26.46
N ALA A 372 7.28 -17.50 25.56
CA ALA A 372 7.45 -17.25 24.14
C ALA A 372 6.11 -17.08 23.43
N SER A 373 6.15 -16.48 22.26
CA SER A 373 5.02 -16.38 21.35
C SER A 373 5.45 -16.51 19.91
N PHE A 374 4.53 -17.00 19.08
CA PHE A 374 4.70 -17.11 17.64
C PHE A 374 3.43 -16.64 16.95
N LEU A 375 3.61 -15.69 16.04
CA LEU A 375 2.60 -15.24 15.11
C LEU A 375 3.01 -15.68 13.71
N ILE A 376 2.16 -16.39 12.99
CA ILE A 376 2.38 -16.82 11.62
C ILE A 376 1.27 -16.25 10.76
N ASP A 377 1.65 -15.48 9.74
CA ASP A 377 0.75 -14.93 8.75
C ASP A 377 1.07 -15.56 7.39
N ALA A 378 0.07 -16.17 6.76
CA ALA A 378 0.14 -16.72 5.41
C ALA A 378 -0.81 -15.95 4.51
N SER A 379 -0.31 -15.51 3.35
CA SER A 379 -1.12 -14.79 2.37
C SER A 379 -1.06 -15.40 0.98
N TYR A 380 -2.18 -15.36 0.26
CA TYR A 380 -2.30 -15.83 -1.11
C TYR A 380 -3.11 -14.85 -1.97
N PRO A 381 -2.63 -14.45 -3.14
CA PRO A 381 -3.26 -13.36 -3.88
C PRO A 381 -4.62 -13.77 -4.47
N PHE A 382 -5.63 -12.93 -4.28
CA PHE A 382 -7.01 -13.26 -4.69
C PHE A 382 -7.16 -13.41 -6.20
N ASN A 383 -6.36 -12.72 -7.01
CA ASN A 383 -6.37 -12.88 -8.47
C ASN A 383 -6.11 -14.34 -8.90
N ARG A 384 -5.30 -15.09 -8.14
CA ARG A 384 -5.05 -16.52 -8.40
C ARG A 384 -6.21 -17.39 -7.93
N ILE A 385 -6.91 -17.01 -6.86
CA ILE A 385 -8.14 -17.70 -6.44
C ILE A 385 -9.22 -17.52 -7.51
N ASN A 386 -9.29 -16.33 -8.13
CA ASN A 386 -10.23 -16.07 -9.21
C ASN A 386 -9.96 -16.90 -10.48
N ASP A 387 -8.70 -17.32 -10.71
CA ASP A 387 -8.37 -18.30 -11.77
C ASP A 387 -9.00 -19.69 -11.49
N LEU A 388 -9.25 -20.04 -10.22
CA LEU A 388 -9.83 -21.32 -9.81
C LEU A 388 -11.35 -21.27 -9.58
N ILE A 389 -11.84 -20.21 -8.93
CA ILE A 389 -13.25 -20.01 -8.59
C ILE A 389 -13.62 -18.59 -9.02
N PRO A 390 -14.49 -18.40 -10.04
CA PRO A 390 -14.80 -17.08 -10.59
C PRO A 390 -15.69 -16.29 -9.63
N ILE A 391 -15.07 -15.66 -8.63
CA ILE A 391 -15.71 -14.79 -7.62
C ILE A 391 -15.67 -13.31 -8.03
N GLY A 392 -15.06 -12.99 -9.17
CA GLY A 392 -14.85 -11.62 -9.64
C GLY A 392 -13.49 -11.07 -9.23
N TRP A 393 -13.19 -9.84 -9.67
CA TRP A 393 -11.90 -9.22 -9.42
C TRP A 393 -11.82 -8.70 -7.97
N VAL A 394 -11.02 -9.36 -7.14
CA VAL A 394 -10.76 -8.96 -5.75
C VAL A 394 -9.29 -8.57 -5.62
N HIS A 395 -9.04 -7.34 -5.14
CA HIS A 395 -7.70 -6.87 -4.83
C HIS A 395 -7.23 -7.40 -3.47
N GLY A 396 -5.91 -7.52 -3.30
CA GLY A 396 -5.31 -7.98 -2.05
C GLY A 396 -5.12 -9.50 -2.01
N TYR A 397 -5.09 -10.03 -0.79
CA TYR A 397 -4.70 -11.40 -0.50
C TYR A 397 -5.67 -12.04 0.49
N LEU A 398 -5.98 -13.32 0.28
CA LEU A 398 -6.52 -14.17 1.32
C LEU A 398 -5.47 -14.26 2.43
N HIS A 399 -5.90 -14.12 3.68
CA HIS A 399 -5.03 -14.08 4.84
C HIS A 399 -5.39 -15.17 5.85
N LEU A 400 -4.45 -16.02 6.18
CA LEU A 400 -4.55 -17.00 7.26
C LEU A 400 -3.53 -16.62 8.34
N GLN A 401 -4.01 -16.42 9.55
CA GLN A 401 -3.18 -16.08 10.70
C GLN A 401 -3.30 -17.16 11.77
N PHE A 402 -2.18 -17.43 12.41
CA PHE A 402 -2.08 -18.33 13.53
C PHE A 402 -1.24 -17.69 14.64
N PHE A 403 -1.77 -17.66 15.85
CA PHE A 403 -1.08 -17.15 17.03
C PHE A 403 -1.11 -18.18 18.15
N ASN A 404 0.00 -18.32 18.87
CA ASN A 404 0.03 -19.02 20.14
C ASN A 404 1.16 -18.49 21.03
N GLY A 405 0.91 -18.45 22.33
CA GLY A 405 1.89 -18.04 23.34
C GLY A 405 1.43 -16.85 24.16
N TYR A 406 2.37 -16.03 24.62
CA TYR A 406 2.11 -14.89 25.50
C TYR A 406 2.01 -13.57 24.72
N GLY A 407 1.21 -12.64 25.22
CA GLY A 407 1.19 -11.26 24.72
C GLY A 407 0.75 -11.11 23.27
N GLU A 408 -0.37 -11.72 22.90
CA GLU A 408 -1.07 -11.39 21.65
C GLU A 408 -1.43 -9.90 21.59
N THR A 409 -1.86 -9.39 22.74
CA THR A 409 -2.18 -8.00 23.03
C THR A 409 -1.20 -7.47 24.08
N ILE A 410 -1.08 -6.14 24.20
CA ILE A 410 -0.25 -5.58 25.27
C ILE A 410 -0.99 -5.64 26.61
N LEU A 411 -2.33 -5.58 26.61
CA LEU A 411 -3.16 -5.77 27.82
C LEU A 411 -2.79 -7.07 28.55
N ASP A 412 -2.67 -8.15 27.79
CA ASP A 412 -2.39 -9.50 28.29
C ASP A 412 -0.97 -9.98 27.98
N TYR A 413 0.00 -9.08 28.00
CA TYR A 413 1.41 -9.43 27.78
C TYR A 413 1.90 -10.58 28.69
N ASN A 414 1.33 -10.70 29.88
CA ASN A 414 1.68 -11.68 30.91
C ASN A 414 0.76 -12.91 30.96
N ARG A 415 -0.23 -13.01 30.07
CA ARG A 415 -1.11 -14.18 29.95
C ARG A 415 -0.75 -14.99 28.72
N ARG A 416 -0.81 -16.32 28.85
CA ARG A 416 -0.72 -17.21 27.70
C ARG A 416 -2.11 -17.34 27.09
N ASP A 417 -2.25 -16.92 25.84
CA ASP A 417 -3.49 -17.13 25.11
C ASP A 417 -3.56 -18.54 24.53
N ASP A 418 -4.79 -19.02 24.37
CA ASP A 418 -5.10 -20.21 23.60
C ASP A 418 -4.72 -20.00 22.13
N THR A 419 -4.54 -21.12 21.42
CA THR A 419 -4.21 -21.09 20.00
C THR A 419 -5.30 -20.40 19.20
N GLN A 420 -4.95 -19.32 18.51
CA GLN A 420 -5.85 -18.58 17.64
C GLN A 420 -5.60 -18.98 16.18
N ILE A 421 -6.67 -19.26 15.43
CA ILE A 421 -6.61 -19.44 13.98
C ILE A 421 -7.63 -18.49 13.36
N ARG A 422 -7.17 -17.58 12.50
CA ARG A 422 -8.02 -16.55 11.87
C ARG A 422 -7.88 -16.55 10.36
N LEU A 423 -9.00 -16.37 9.67
CA LEU A 423 -9.07 -16.23 8.22
C LEU A 423 -9.64 -14.86 7.86
N GLY A 424 -9.11 -14.24 6.83
CA GLY A 424 -9.61 -12.95 6.37
C GLY A 424 -8.91 -12.42 5.13
N PHE A 425 -8.77 -11.11 5.08
CA PHE A 425 -8.20 -10.40 3.93
C PHE A 425 -7.01 -9.55 4.37
N MET A 426 -6.05 -9.40 3.46
CA MET A 426 -4.86 -8.59 3.62
C MET A 426 -4.71 -7.68 2.40
N LEU A 427 -4.48 -6.40 2.64
CA LEU A 427 -4.27 -5.38 1.60
C LEU A 427 -2.80 -5.28 1.24
N VAL A 428 -1.94 -5.31 2.26
CA VAL A 428 -0.49 -5.22 2.14
C VAL A 428 0.13 -6.35 2.95
N ARG A 429 1.09 -7.07 2.36
CA ARG A 429 1.66 -8.31 2.92
C ARG A 429 3.13 -8.23 3.28
#